data_AF-A0A6L9ZRX6-F1
#
_entry.id   AF-A0A6L9ZRX6-F1
#
_cell.length_a   1.000
_cell.length_b   1.000
_cell.length_c   1.000
_cell.angle_alpha   90.00
_cell.angle_beta   90.00
_cell.angle_gamma   90.00
#
_symmetry.space_group_name_H-M   'P 1'
#
loop_
_entity.id
_entity.type
_entity.pdbx_description
1 polymer ?
#
loop_
_entity_poly.entity_id
_entity_poly.type
_entity_poly.pdbx_seq_one_letter_code
_entity_poly.pdbx_strand_id
1 'polypeptide(L)' 'MQKAKARIIKIIIRFLTRNLGILSEEMEAKIRSLFISELDELVDAQFNFTSMDDLMNWLSKSGLTQRHCV' A
#
# COMPACT_ATOMS: atom_id res chain seq x y z
N MET A 1 -13.33 3.43 -14.87
CA MET A 1 -12.28 2.65 -14.18
C MET A 1 -11.91 3.14 -12.77
N GLN A 2 -12.39 4.31 -12.29
CA GLN A 2 -12.00 4.85 -10.96
C GLN A 2 -12.59 4.10 -9.72
N LYS A 3 -13.69 3.35 -9.87
CA LYS A 3 -14.35 2.65 -8.75
C LYS A 3 -13.53 1.48 -8.18
N ALA A 4 -12.73 0.81 -9.00
CA ALA A 4 -11.93 -0.34 -8.57
C ALA A 4 -10.78 0.09 -7.64
N LYS A 5 -10.06 1.16 -8.00
CA LYS A 5 -8.96 1.73 -7.20
C LYS A 5 -9.41 2.06 -5.77
N ALA A 6 -10.52 2.79 -5.64
CA ALA A 6 -11.05 3.18 -4.34
C ALA A 6 -11.41 1.98 -3.45
N ARG A 7 -11.91 0.89 -4.06
CA ARG A 7 -12.22 -0.35 -3.34
C ARG A 7 -10.95 -1.05 -2.86
N ILE A 8 -9.92 -1.14 -3.70
CA ILE A 8 -8.62 -1.73 -3.37
C ILE A 8 -7.96 -0.96 -2.22
N ILE A 9 -7.90 0.37 -2.32
CA ILE A 9 -7.38 1.24 -1.25
C ILE A 9 -8.10 0.97 0.08
N LYS A 10 -9.44 0.89 0.06
CA LYS A 10 -10.22 0.63 1.28
C LYS A 10 -9.93 -0.74 1.88
N ILE A 11 -9.70 -1.75 1.05
CA ILE A 11 -9.32 -3.10 1.50
C ILE A 11 -7.93 -3.07 2.12
N ILE A 12 -6.96 -2.44 1.47
CA ILE A 12 -5.58 -2.30 1.94
C ILE A 12 -5.55 -1.55 3.27
N ILE A 13 -6.17 -0.37 3.36
CA ILE A 13 -6.24 0.39 4.61
C ILE A 13 -6.82 -0.48 5.73
N ARG A 14 -7.94 -1.18 5.49
CA ARG A 14 -8.55 -2.05 6.50
C ARG A 14 -7.67 -3.23 6.89
N PHE A 15 -6.92 -3.81 5.94
CA PHE A 15 -5.97 -4.90 6.21
C PHE A 15 -4.80 -4.40 7.05
N LEU A 16 -4.19 -3.29 6.66
CA LEU A 16 -3.10 -2.66 7.38
C LEU A 16 -3.54 -2.24 8.78
N THR A 17 -4.73 -1.65 8.92
CA THR A 17 -5.27 -1.29 10.23
C THR A 17 -5.45 -2.50 11.15
N ARG A 18 -5.80 -3.66 10.59
CA ARG A 18 -5.99 -4.90 11.36
C ARG A 18 -4.67 -5.61 11.73
N ASN A 19 -3.66 -5.56 10.86
CA ASN A 19 -2.39 -6.25 11.10
C ASN A 19 -1.34 -5.38 11.79
N LEU A 20 -1.29 -4.09 11.45
CA LEU A 20 -0.28 -3.15 11.94
C LEU A 20 -0.83 -2.19 13.01
N GLY A 21 -2.15 -2.19 13.24
CA GLY A 21 -2.81 -1.28 14.17
C GLY A 21 -3.17 0.06 13.53
N ILE A 22 -3.31 1.11 14.34
CA ILE A 22 -3.83 2.41 13.85
C ILE A 22 -2.87 3.01 12.82
N LEU A 23 -3.38 3.24 11.60
CA LEU A 23 -2.66 3.97 10.55
C LEU A 23 -2.84 5.48 10.76
N SER A 24 -1.78 6.24 10.50
CA SER A 24 -1.85 7.70 10.50
C SER A 24 -2.48 8.22 9.20
N GLU A 25 -3.06 9.42 9.25
CA GLU A 25 -3.62 10.08 8.06
C GLU A 25 -2.58 10.28 6.95
N GLU A 26 -1.31 10.52 7.31
CA GLU A 26 -0.22 10.65 6.34
C GLU A 26 0.01 9.34 5.56
N MET A 27 -0.04 8.20 6.25
CA MET A 27 0.07 6.88 5.61
C MET A 27 -1.11 6.60 4.70
N GLU A 28 -2.34 6.92 5.14
CA GLU A 28 -3.52 6.79 4.28
C GLU A 28 -3.42 7.69 3.04
N ALA A 29 -2.94 8.92 3.18
CA ALA A 29 -2.75 9.84 2.07
C ALA A 29 -1.71 9.28 1.07
N LYS A 30 -0.59 8.72 1.55
CA LYS A 30 0.40 8.03 0.71
C LYS A 30 -0.23 6.86 -0.05
N ILE A 31 -0.96 5.97 0.62
CA ILE A 31 -1.63 4.82 -0.02
C ILE A 31 -2.64 5.28 -1.07
N ARG A 32 -3.37 6.37 -0.82
CA ARG A 32 -4.31 6.95 -1.79
C ARG A 32 -3.62 7.54 -3.02
N SER A 33 -2.39 8.01 -2.86
CA SER A 33 -1.58 8.58 -3.95
C SER A 33 -0.97 7.53 -4.88
N LEU A 34 -0.80 6.28 -4.42
CA LEU A 34 -0.26 5.16 -5.20
C LEU A 34 -1.10 4.82 -6.44
N PHE A 35 -0.45 4.30 -7.47
CA PHE A 35 -1.09 3.79 -8.69
C PHE A 35 -1.69 2.40 -8.50
N ILE A 36 -2.63 2.00 -9.38
CA ILE A 36 -3.29 0.68 -9.30
C ILE A 36 -2.27 -0.46 -9.37
N SER A 37 -1.25 -0.36 -10.22
CA SER A 37 -0.18 -1.36 -10.31
C SER A 37 0.57 -1.53 -8.99
N GLU A 38 0.88 -0.43 -8.30
CA GLU A 38 1.53 -0.46 -6.98
C GLU A 38 0.58 -1.01 -5.91
N LEU A 39 -0.72 -0.78 -6.03
CA LEU A 39 -1.72 -1.35 -5.12
C LEU A 39 -1.88 -2.85 -5.33
N ASP A 40 -1.81 -3.33 -6.57
CA ASP A 40 -1.84 -4.76 -6.90
C ASP A 40 -0.55 -5.44 -6.41
N GLU A 41 0.62 -4.85 -6.66
CA GLU A 41 1.90 -5.30 -6.09
C GLU A 41 1.90 -5.27 -4.56
N LEU A 42 1.25 -4.26 -3.96
CA LEU A 42 1.10 -4.20 -2.51
C LEU A 42 0.27 -5.40 -2.05
N VAL A 43 -0.89 -5.67 -2.65
CA VAL A 43 -1.75 -6.82 -2.32
C VAL A 43 -1.00 -8.14 -2.47
N ASP A 44 -0.18 -8.30 -3.51
CA ASP A 44 0.66 -9.48 -3.73
C ASP A 44 1.81 -9.60 -2.71
N ALA A 45 2.40 -8.46 -2.30
CA ALA A 45 3.38 -8.40 -1.23
C ALA A 45 2.75 -8.55 0.18
N GLN A 46 1.44 -8.34 0.32
CA GLN A 46 0.76 -8.08 1.59
C GLN A 46 0.56 -9.28 2.53
N PHE A 47 1.06 -10.48 2.22
CA PHE A 47 0.99 -11.59 3.16
C PHE A 47 2.17 -11.72 4.14
N ASN A 48 3.21 -10.86 4.06
CA ASN A 48 4.41 -10.99 4.92
C ASN A 48 4.74 -9.79 5.83
N PHE A 49 3.87 -8.77 5.91
CA PHE A 49 4.15 -7.63 6.79
C PHE A 49 3.90 -8.00 8.25
N THR A 50 4.97 -8.06 9.04
CA THR A 50 4.90 -8.39 10.48
C THR A 50 4.97 -7.15 11.37
N SER A 51 5.40 -6.01 10.82
CA SER A 51 5.59 -4.76 11.55
C SER A 51 5.26 -3.53 10.70
N MET A 52 5.03 -2.39 11.37
CA MET A 52 4.80 -1.10 10.70
C MET A 52 6.04 -0.64 9.92
N ASP A 53 7.24 -1.04 10.38
CA ASP A 53 8.51 -0.79 9.69
C ASP A 53 8.59 -1.50 8.34
N ASP A 54 8.04 -2.72 8.23
CA ASP A 54 8.00 -3.45 6.96
C ASP A 54 7.14 -2.69 5.93
N LEU A 55 5.98 -2.14 6.36
CA LEU A 55 5.13 -1.30 5.52
C LEU A 55 5.85 0.00 5.13
N MET A 56 6.51 0.68 6.07
CA MET A 56 7.23 1.92 5.80
C MET A 56 8.41 1.70 4.84
N ASN A 57 9.14 0.59 5.01
CA ASN A 57 10.20 0.18 4.11
C ASN A 57 9.66 -0.10 2.71
N TRP A 58 8.51 -0.75 2.59
CA TRP A 58 7.87 -0.98 1.31
C TRP A 58 7.40 0.33 0.68
N LEU A 59 6.67 1.20 1.40
CA LEU A 59 6.23 2.50 0.89
C LEU A 59 7.40 3.39 0.43
N SER A 60 8.52 3.33 1.15
CA SER A 60 9.75 4.05 0.79
C SER A 60 10.41 3.45 -0.45
N LYS A 61 10.38 2.13 -0.61
CA LYS A 61 10.88 1.43 -1.81
C LYS A 61 9.99 1.72 -3.01
N SER A 62 8.68 1.51 -2.92
CA SER A 62 7.73 1.71 -4.03
C SER A 62 7.75 3.14 -4.56
N GLY A 63 7.91 4.14 -3.68
CA GLY A 63 8.10 5.54 -4.08
C GLY A 63 9.45 5.86 -4.74
N LEU A 64 10.45 4.97 -4.64
CA LEU A 64 11.79 5.11 -5.24
C LEU A 64 12.04 4.14 -6.40
N THR A 65 11.25 3.08 -6.54
CA THR A 65 11.44 2.02 -7.53
C THR A 65 10.42 2.08 -8.66
N GLN A 66 10.28 3.23 -9.31
CA GLN A 66 9.80 3.24 -10.69
C GLN A 66 10.98 3.09 -11.66
N ARG A 67 11.42 1.85 -11.90
CA ARG A 67 12.00 1.39 -13.18
C ARG A 67 11.89 -0.14 -13.29
N HIS A 68 10.68 -0.66 -13.50
CA HIS A 68 10.54 -1.87 -14.30
C HIS A 68 9.76 -1.51 -15.56
N CYS A 69 10.47 -0.84 -16.47
CA CYS A 69 10.21 -1.01 -17.89
C CYS A 69 10.92 -2.29 -18.29
N VAL A 70 10.17 -3.34 -18.61
CA VAL A 70 10.50 -4.36 -19.62
C VAL A 70 9.21 -4.89 -20.19
#